data_AF-A0A661BHY1-F1
#
_entry.id   AF-A0A661BHY1-F1
#
_cell.length_a   1.000
_cell.length_b   1.000
_cell.length_c   1.000
_cell.angle_alpha   90.00
_cell.angle_beta   90.00
_cell.angle_gamma   90.00
#
_symmetry.space_group_name_H-M   'P 1'
#
loop_
_entity.id
_entity.type
_entity.pdbx_description
1 polymer ?
#
loop_
_entity_poly.entity_id
_entity_poly.type
_entity_poly.pdbx_seq_one_letter_code
_entity_poly.pdbx_strand_id
1 'polypeptide(L)' 'MPANLSPEYKTAEAAFKQAREPKERLDCLREMLRCIPKHKGTEHLQADIKTRIKNLTDELAGPKKGG' A
#
# COMPACT_ATOMS: atom_id res chain seq x y z
N MET A 1 -14.91 -4.66 14.73
CA MET A 1 -14.57 -3.33 15.29
C MET A 1 -14.56 -2.33 14.15
N PRO A 2 -15.13 -1.12 14.33
CA PRO A 2 -14.98 -0.06 13.33
C PRO A 2 -13.49 0.25 13.16
N ALA A 3 -12.99 0.19 11.94
CA ALA A 3 -11.60 0.52 11.65
C ALA A 3 -11.45 2.04 11.67
N ASN A 4 -11.12 2.60 12.83
CA ASN A 4 -10.73 3.99 12.95
C ASN A 4 -9.34 4.16 12.31
N LEU A 5 -9.32 4.37 10.99
CA LEU A 5 -8.09 4.63 10.24
C LEU A 5 -7.45 5.94 10.73
N SER A 6 -6.15 5.91 10.98
CA SER A 6 -5.39 7.07 11.45
C SER A 6 -5.42 8.22 10.43
N PRO A 7 -5.29 9.49 10.88
CA PRO A 7 -5.11 10.62 9.98
C PRO A 7 -3.93 10.43 9.01
N GLU A 8 -2.86 9.78 9.49
CA GLU A 8 -1.69 9.42 8.68
C GLU A 8 -2.07 8.45 7.56
N TYR A 9 -2.87 7.42 7.84
CA TYR A 9 -3.37 6.51 6.82
C TYR A 9 -4.17 7.25 5.74
N LYS A 10 -5.08 8.16 6.14
CA LYS A 10 -5.90 8.94 5.20
C LYS A 10 -5.05 9.85 4.33
N THR A 11 -4.00 10.43 4.91
CA THR A 11 -3.04 11.28 4.19
C THR A 11 -2.24 10.47 3.18
N ALA A 12 -1.72 9.30 3.58
CA ALA A 12 -1.01 8.39 2.69
C ALA A 12 -1.92 7.85 1.57
N GLU A 13 -3.19 7.59 1.86
CA GLU A 13 -4.20 7.19 0.87
C GLU A 13 -4.48 8.33 -0.14
N ALA A 14 -4.59 9.58 0.34
CA ALA A 14 -4.76 10.73 -0.53
C ALA A 14 -3.53 10.97 -1.41
N ALA A 15 -2.32 10.77 -0.87
CA ALA A 15 -1.07 10.84 -1.62
C ALA A 15 -1.01 9.72 -2.68
N PHE A 16 -1.36 8.49 -2.31
CA PHE A 16 -1.44 7.36 -3.25
C PHE A 16 -2.38 7.65 -4.43
N LYS A 17 -3.54 8.26 -4.17
CA LYS A 17 -4.52 8.64 -5.20
C LYS A 17 -4.00 9.74 -6.14
N GLN A 18 -3.13 10.62 -5.65
CA GLN A 18 -2.53 11.71 -6.42
C GLN A 18 -1.25 11.29 -7.16
N ALA A 19 -0.55 10.28 -6.65
CA ALA A 19 0.71 9.80 -7.20
C ALA A 19 0.55 9.32 -8.66
N ARG A 20 1.39 9.87 -9.53
CA ARG A 20 1.42 9.54 -10.96
C ARG A 20 2.51 8.53 -11.27
N GLU A 21 3.64 8.64 -10.59
CA GLU A 21 4.76 7.72 -10.82
C GLU A 21 4.54 6.39 -10.08
N PRO A 22 4.88 5.24 -10.70
CA PRO A 22 4.79 3.95 -10.03
C PRO A 22 5.63 3.85 -8.75
N LYS A 23 6.79 4.54 -8.71
CA LYS A 23 7.64 4.59 -7.51
C LYS A 23 6.98 5.36 -6.36
N GLU A 24 6.37 6.51 -6.66
CA GLU A 24 5.64 7.30 -5.66
C GLU A 24 4.44 6.52 -5.10
N ARG A 25 3.70 5.81 -5.98
CA ARG A 25 2.61 4.94 -5.57
C ARG A 25 3.08 3.83 -4.64
N LEU A 26 4.24 3.22 -4.92
CA LEU A 26 4.82 2.19 -4.07
C LEU A 26 5.16 2.71 -2.67
N ASP A 27 5.74 3.91 -2.59
CA ASP A 27 6.08 4.55 -1.32
C ASP A 27 4.82 4.87 -0.51
N CYS A 28 3.79 5.43 -1.15
CA CYS A 28 2.51 5.70 -0.50
C CYS A 28 1.87 4.42 0.06
N LEU A 29 1.89 3.31 -0.70
CA LEU A 29 1.36 2.03 -0.22
C LEU A 29 2.14 1.50 0.99
N ARG A 30 3.46 1.68 1.03
CA ARG A 30 4.29 1.30 2.18
C ARG A 30 3.93 2.13 3.41
N GLU A 31 3.70 3.43 3.25
CA GLU A 31 3.29 4.30 4.35
C GLU A 31 1.87 3.97 4.83
N MET A 32 0.93 3.70 3.92
CA MET A 32 -0.40 3.20 4.27
C MET A 32 -0.30 1.91 5.10
N LEU A 33 0.59 0.98 4.74
CA LEU A 33 0.80 -0.26 5.51
C LEU A 33 1.45 -0.03 6.88
N ARG A 34 2.24 1.03 7.02
CA ARG A 34 2.88 1.39 8.29
C ARG A 34 1.87 1.96 9.29
N CYS A 35 0.99 2.84 8.81
CA CYS A 35 0.05 3.60 9.64
C CYS A 35 -1.29 2.89 9.86
N ILE A 36 -1.60 1.84 9.10
CA ILE A 36 -2.83 1.06 9.29
C ILE A 36 -2.83 0.34 10.65
N PRO A 37 -3.94 0.37 11.41
CA PRO A 37 -4.08 -0.43 12.63
C PRO A 37 -3.83 -1.92 12.38
N LYS A 38 -3.25 -2.64 13.36
CA LYS A 38 -2.94 -4.07 13.24
C LYS A 38 -3.87 -4.94 14.08
N HIS A 39 -5.11 -5.03 13.64
CA HIS A 39 -6.16 -5.80 14.32
C HIS A 39 -7.14 -6.41 13.32
N LYS A 40 -8.02 -7.30 13.80
CA LYS A 40 -8.97 -8.08 12.97
C LYS A 40 -9.80 -7.23 12.00
N GLY A 41 -10.16 -6.00 12.39
CA GLY A 41 -10.95 -5.08 11.54
C GLY A 41 -10.22 -4.56 10.29
N THR A 42 -8.91 -4.80 10.18
CA THR A 42 -8.03 -4.27 9.12
C THR A 42 -7.22 -5.35 8.41
N GLU A 43 -7.41 -6.64 8.75
CA GLU A 43 -6.63 -7.72 8.16
C GLU A 43 -6.77 -7.79 6.64
N HIS A 44 -8.00 -7.68 6.13
CA HIS A 44 -8.25 -7.66 4.69
C HIS A 44 -7.60 -6.46 3.99
N LEU A 45 -7.66 -5.28 4.61
CA LEU A 45 -7.06 -4.07 4.06
C LEU A 45 -5.53 -4.14 4.06
N GLN A 46 -4.93 -4.69 5.12
CA GLN A 46 -3.49 -4.97 5.13
C GLN A 46 -3.08 -5.97 4.04
N ALA A 47 -3.88 -7.01 3.81
CA ALA A 47 -3.60 -8.02 2.79
C ALA A 47 -3.67 -7.42 1.37
N ASP A 48 -4.67 -6.57 1.10
CA ASP A 48 -4.80 -5.83 -0.16
C ASP A 48 -3.60 -4.90 -0.39
N ILE A 49 -3.23 -4.08 0.61
CA ILE A 49 -2.08 -3.18 0.49
C ILE A 49 -0.78 -3.95 0.23
N LYS A 50 -0.53 -5.05 0.96
CA LYS A 50 0.66 -5.90 0.75
C LYS A 50 0.69 -6.50 -0.66
N THR A 51 -0.47 -6.91 -1.18
CA THR A 51 -0.59 -7.47 -2.52
C THR A 51 -0.25 -6.41 -3.58
N ARG A 52 -0.78 -5.19 -3.42
CA ARG A 52 -0.46 -4.06 -4.32
C ARG A 52 1.03 -3.69 -4.29
N ILE A 53 1.65 -3.65 -3.11
CA ILE A 53 3.09 -3.42 -2.96
C ILE A 53 3.88 -4.47 -3.74
N LYS A 54 3.53 -5.76 -3.59
CA LYS A 54 4.21 -6.86 -4.28
C LYS A 54 4.10 -6.71 -5.79
N ASN A 55 2.89 -6.50 -6.31
CA ASN A 55 2.65 -6.39 -7.75
C ASN A 55 3.39 -5.19 -8.36
N LEU A 56 3.33 -4.03 -7.69
CA LEU A 56 3.98 -2.82 -8.18
C LEU A 56 5.51 -2.89 -8.07
N THR A 57 6.03 -3.58 -7.05
CA THR A 57 7.47 -3.86 -6.94
C THR A 57 7.95 -4.77 -8.07
N ASP A 58 7.17 -5.81 -8.42
CA ASP A 58 7.50 -6.73 -9.51
C ASP A 58 7.45 -6.02 -10.87
N GLU A 59 6.42 -5.19 -11.11
CA GLU A 59 6.30 -4.36 -12.31
C GLU A 59 7.49 -3.40 -12.47
N LEU A 60 7.91 -2.74 -11.38
CA LEU A 60 9.07 -1.85 -11.35
C LEU A 60 10.40 -2.56 -11.53
N ALA A 61 10.51 -3.83 -11.14
CA ALA A 61 11.71 -4.64 -11.33
C ALA A 61 11.91 -5.07 -12.79
N GLY A 62 10.90 -4.88 -13.65
CA GLY A 62 10.90 -5.36 -15.04
C GLY A 62 10.70 -6.88 -15.12
N PRO A 63 10.57 -7.44 -16.34
CA PRO A 63 10.41 -8.89 -16.50
C PRO A 63 11.58 -9.58 -15.79
N LYS A 64 11.28 -10.39 -14.78
CA LYS A 64 12.28 -11.28 -14.18
C LYS A 64 12.82 -12.15 -15.32
N LYS A 65 14.04 -11.84 -15.75
CA LYS A 65 14.78 -12.65 -16.70
C LYS A 65 14.97 -14.02 -16.04
N GLY A 66 14.21 -15.02 -16.49
CA GLY A 66 14.48 -16.42 -16.28
C GLY A 66 13.51 -17.15 -15.36
N GLY A 67 12.65 -17.93 -15.99
CA GLY A 67 12.18 -19.24 -15.55
C GLY A 67 12.05 -20.10 -16.80
#